data_AF-A0A2N3A3M9-F1
#
_entry.id   AF-A0A2N3A3M9-F1
#
_cell.length_a   1.000
_cell.length_b   1.000
_cell.length_c   1.000
_cell.angle_alpha   90.00
_cell.angle_beta   90.00
_cell.angle_gamma   90.00
#
_symmetry.space_group_name_H-M   'P 1'
#
loop_
_entity.id
_entity.type
_entity.pdbx_description
1 polymer ?
#
loop_
_entity_poly.entity_id
_entity_poly.type
_entity_poly.pdbx_seq_one_letter_code
_entity_poly.pdbx_strand_id
1 'polypeptide(L)'
;MSNYLIRITFLIFLIHSQLVKAQSNPHILPQYDIVQYDSNYVHFYNDSANFNTFYSKLDTLIAEGRGKINIMQIGGSHIQADIWSDQLRKNFQQLSPNLNGGRGFLFPYKLAKTNNPYYYDVSYTGEWNGYRNSVSKHKAIWG
;
A
#
# COMPACT_ATOMS: atom_id res chain seq x y z
N MET A 1 -48.20 -21.98 11.41
CA MET A 1 -47.62 -20.80 12.08
C MET A 1 -48.67 -19.70 12.09
N SER A 2 -48.99 -19.09 13.24
CA SER A 2 -50.03 -18.04 13.31
C SER A 2 -49.61 -16.79 12.53
N ASN A 3 -50.54 -16.17 11.79
CA ASN A 3 -50.30 -14.92 11.03
C ASN A 3 -49.74 -13.79 11.91
N TYR A 4 -49.99 -13.82 13.22
CA TYR A 4 -49.41 -12.89 14.19
C TYR A 4 -47.88 -13.05 14.34
N LEU A 5 -47.39 -14.28 14.38
CA LEU A 5 -45.94 -14.56 14.48
C LEU A 5 -45.20 -14.02 13.26
N ILE A 6 -45.74 -14.23 12.05
CA ILE A 6 -45.14 -13.72 10.80
C ILE A 6 -45.05 -12.19 10.81
N ARG A 7 -46.11 -11.50 11.25
CA ARG A 7 -46.13 -10.02 11.34
C ARG A 7 -45.12 -9.48 12.34
N ILE A 8 -44.97 -10.15 13.49
CA ILE A 8 -43.99 -9.77 14.52
C ILE A 8 -42.57 -9.96 13.99
N THR A 9 -42.27 -11.09 13.34
CA THR A 9 -40.94 -11.33 12.74
C THR A 9 -40.63 -10.28 11.67
N PHE A 10 -41.61 -9.91 10.85
CA PHE A 10 -41.44 -8.90 9.81
C PHE A 10 -41.19 -7.49 10.38
N LEU A 11 -41.91 -7.11 11.45
CA LEU A 11 -41.70 -5.85 12.18
C LEU A 11 -40.31 -5.78 12.83
N ILE A 12 -39.85 -6.88 13.45
CA ILE A 12 -38.50 -6.97 14.01
C ILE A 12 -37.46 -6.76 12.91
N PHE A 13 -37.64 -7.38 11.73
CA PHE A 13 -36.73 -7.23 10.60
C PHE A 13 -36.68 -5.79 10.05
N LEU A 14 -37.85 -5.13 9.98
CA LEU A 14 -37.97 -3.72 9.58
C LEU A 14 -37.32 -2.74 10.57
N ILE A 15 -37.41 -3.01 11.87
CA ILE A 15 -36.77 -2.17 12.89
C ILE A 15 -35.24 -2.37 12.87
N HIS A 16 -34.77 -3.61 12.65
CA HIS A 16 -33.33 -3.89 12.59
C HIS A 16 -32.67 -3.35 11.32
N SER A 17 -33.38 -3.28 10.19
CA SER A 17 -32.82 -2.71 8.95
C SER A 17 -32.52 -1.21 9.05
N GLN A 18 -33.27 -0.48 9.88
CA GLN A 18 -33.06 0.95 10.16
C GLN A 18 -31.83 1.22 11.06
N LEU A 19 -31.31 0.19 11.73
CA LEU A 19 -30.14 0.29 12.61
C LEU A 19 -28.82 -0.10 11.92
N VAL A 20 -28.89 -0.60 10.68
CA VAL A 20 -27.70 -0.94 9.90
C VAL A 20 -27.12 0.36 9.32
N LYS A 21 -26.14 0.95 10.02
CA LYS A 21 -25.29 1.97 9.42
C LYS A 21 -24.30 1.28 8.49
N ALA A 22 -24.27 1.71 7.23
CA ALA A 22 -23.16 1.38 6.34
C ALA A 22 -21.86 1.87 6.98
N GLN A 23 -20.81 1.06 6.94
CA GLN A 23 -19.48 1.49 7.39
C GLN A 23 -19.02 2.62 6.47
N SER A 24 -18.57 3.75 7.04
CA SER A 24 -17.91 4.76 6.24
C SER A 24 -16.66 4.13 5.63
N ASN A 25 -16.47 4.25 4.32
CA ASN A 25 -15.27 3.74 3.68
C ASN A 25 -14.05 4.46 4.29
N PRO A 26 -13.19 3.75 5.05
CA PRO A 26 -12.07 4.37 5.75
C PRO A 26 -11.00 4.91 4.80
N HIS A 27 -11.10 4.59 3.50
CA HIS A 27 -10.22 5.09 2.46
C HIS A 27 -10.70 6.42 1.83
N ILE A 28 -11.85 6.96 2.24
CA ILE A 28 -12.27 8.31 1.84
C ILE A 28 -11.42 9.32 2.63
N LEU A 29 -10.45 9.91 1.94
CA LEU A 29 -9.61 10.96 2.50
C LEU A 29 -10.34 12.31 2.46
N PRO A 30 -10.12 13.20 3.45
CA PRO A 30 -10.64 14.56 3.38
C PRO A 30 -10.10 15.29 2.14
N GLN A 31 -10.95 16.10 1.52
CA GLN A 31 -10.57 16.92 0.37
C GLN A 31 -9.84 18.17 0.84
N TYR A 32 -8.75 18.52 0.16
CA TYR A 32 -7.94 19.70 0.44
C TYR A 32 -7.89 20.61 -0.79
N ASP A 33 -8.16 21.90 -0.62
CA ASP A 33 -8.21 22.89 -1.71
C ASP A 33 -6.89 23.03 -2.48
N ILE A 34 -5.77 22.72 -1.83
CA ILE A 34 -4.42 22.79 -2.43
C ILE A 34 -4.10 21.62 -3.36
N VAL A 35 -4.89 20.53 -3.33
CA VAL A 35 -4.61 19.31 -4.10
C VAL A 35 -5.42 19.33 -5.40
N GLN A 36 -4.72 19.24 -6.53
CA GLN A 36 -5.36 19.04 -7.83
C GLN A 36 -5.61 17.54 -8.05
N TYR A 37 -6.79 17.07 -7.64
CA TYR A 37 -7.12 15.64 -7.67
C TYR A 37 -7.12 15.03 -9.08
N ASP A 38 -7.42 15.84 -10.11
CA ASP A 38 -7.43 15.39 -11.51
C ASP A 38 -6.02 15.31 -12.14
N SER A 39 -4.97 15.72 -11.42
CA SER A 39 -3.59 15.70 -11.94
C SER A 39 -2.88 14.36 -11.79
N ASN A 40 -3.46 13.40 -11.07
CA ASN A 40 -2.85 12.07 -10.89
C ASN A 40 -3.30 11.12 -12.00
N TYR A 41 -2.35 10.66 -12.82
CA TYR A 41 -2.63 9.71 -13.88
C TYR A 41 -1.51 8.67 -14.02
N VAL A 42 -1.88 7.48 -14.48
CA VAL A 42 -0.96 6.38 -14.73
C VAL A 42 -0.55 6.42 -16.20
N HIS A 43 0.75 6.51 -16.46
CA HIS A 43 1.27 6.44 -17.82
C HIS A 43 1.32 4.99 -18.31
N PHE A 44 0.76 4.75 -19.50
CA PHE A 44 0.86 3.47 -20.20
C PHE A 44 1.80 3.64 -21.39
N TYR A 45 2.88 2.85 -21.41
CA TYR A 45 3.77 2.77 -22.56
C TYR A 45 3.25 1.65 -23.48
N ASN A 46 2.94 1.98 -24.72
CA ASN A 46 2.24 1.16 -25.72
C ASN A 46 0.74 0.98 -25.45
N ASP A 47 0.37 0.16 -24.46
CA ASP A 47 -1.02 -0.16 -24.13
C ASP A 47 -1.21 -0.43 -22.62
N SER A 48 -2.44 -0.77 -22.22
CA SER A 48 -2.80 -1.05 -20.83
C SER A 48 -2.62 -2.51 -20.42
N ALA A 49 -2.07 -3.40 -21.26
CA ALA A 49 -2.04 -4.85 -20.99
C ALA A 49 -1.25 -5.18 -19.71
N ASN A 50 -0.13 -4.48 -19.46
CA ASN A 50 0.65 -4.63 -18.24
C ASN A 50 -0.13 -4.18 -17.00
N PHE A 51 -0.89 -3.09 -17.12
CA PHE A 51 -1.73 -2.59 -16.04
C PHE A 51 -2.91 -3.51 -15.76
N ASN A 52 -3.58 -4.02 -16.79
CA ASN A 52 -4.63 -5.01 -16.66
C ASN A 52 -4.10 -6.27 -15.98
N THR A 53 -2.89 -6.73 -16.34
CA THR A 53 -2.24 -7.87 -15.67
C THR A 53 -1.97 -7.61 -14.19
N PHE A 54 -1.48 -6.42 -13.85
CA PHE A 54 -1.30 -6.03 -12.44
C PHE A 54 -2.63 -5.98 -11.70
N TYR A 55 -3.65 -5.36 -12.30
CA TYR A 55 -4.97 -5.20 -11.72
C TYR A 55 -5.66 -6.55 -11.50
N SER A 56 -5.63 -7.47 -12.47
CA SER A 56 -6.20 -8.82 -12.31
C SER A 56 -5.50 -9.61 -11.20
N LYS A 57 -4.17 -9.48 -11.05
CA LYS A 57 -3.45 -10.09 -9.93
C LYS A 57 -3.88 -9.48 -8.59
N LEU A 58 -4.10 -8.17 -8.54
CA LEU A 58 -4.54 -7.48 -7.34
C LEU A 58 -5.95 -7.88 -6.95
N ASP A 59 -6.85 -7.99 -7.92
CA ASP A 59 -8.22 -8.46 -7.74
C ASP A 59 -8.26 -9.89 -7.18
N THR A 60 -7.52 -10.82 -7.80
CA THR A 60 -7.37 -12.19 -7.26
C THR A 60 -6.79 -12.20 -5.84
N LEU A 61 -5.78 -11.36 -5.58
CA LEU A 61 -5.17 -11.27 -4.25
C LEU A 61 -6.17 -10.76 -3.19
N ILE A 62 -6.98 -9.76 -3.53
CA ILE A 62 -7.99 -9.18 -2.62
C ILE A 62 -9.16 -10.14 -2.40
N ALA A 63 -9.70 -10.71 -3.49
CA ALA A 63 -10.91 -11.52 -3.46
C ALA A 63 -10.67 -12.94 -2.89
N GLU A 64 -9.54 -13.56 -3.26
CA GLU A 64 -9.24 -14.94 -2.90
C GLU A 64 -8.14 -15.07 -1.83
N GLY A 65 -7.42 -13.99 -1.50
CA GLY A 65 -6.25 -14.05 -0.62
C GLY A 65 -5.07 -14.81 -1.23
N ARG A 66 -5.10 -15.04 -2.56
CA ARG A 66 -4.16 -15.94 -3.25
C ARG A 66 -3.18 -15.16 -4.12
N GLY A 67 -1.92 -15.58 -4.07
CA GLY A 67 -0.84 -15.02 -4.88
C GLY A 67 0.00 -13.99 -4.12
N LYS A 68 0.91 -13.32 -4.84
CA LYS A 68 1.80 -12.30 -4.29
C LYS A 68 2.11 -11.26 -5.35
N ILE A 69 2.06 -9.99 -4.98
CA ILE A 69 2.44 -8.86 -5.82
C ILE A 69 3.65 -8.20 -5.18
N ASN A 70 4.69 -7.96 -5.98
CA ASN A 70 5.85 -7.19 -5.56
C ASN A 70 5.81 -5.85 -6.29
N ILE A 71 5.86 -4.75 -5.53
CA ILE A 71 5.87 -3.39 -6.06
C ILE A 71 7.24 -2.79 -5.77
N MET A 72 7.92 -2.29 -6.81
CA MET A 72 9.19 -1.58 -6.69
C MET A 72 8.95 -0.09 -6.97
N GLN A 73 9.35 0.76 -6.04
CA GLN A 73 9.35 2.21 -6.22
C GLN A 73 10.77 2.70 -6.41
N ILE A 74 10.99 3.47 -7.48
CA ILE A 74 12.27 4.10 -7.79
C ILE A 74 12.05 5.60 -7.74
N GLY A 75 12.87 6.33 -6.99
CA GLY A 75 12.72 7.77 -6.88
C GLY A 75 13.82 8.43 -6.05
N GLY A 76 13.61 9.71 -5.75
CA GLY A 76 14.57 10.54 -5.01
C GLY A 76 14.57 10.28 -3.50
N SER A 77 14.99 11.31 -2.75
CA SER A 77 15.18 11.24 -1.29
C SER A 77 13.96 10.78 -0.50
N HIS A 78 12.73 11.10 -0.94
CA HIS A 78 11.49 10.70 -0.27
C HIS A 78 11.19 9.20 -0.37
N ILE A 79 11.50 8.59 -1.53
CA ILE A 79 11.46 7.13 -1.70
C ILE A 79 12.62 6.50 -0.92
N GLN A 80 13.81 7.08 -1.03
CA GLN A 80 14.98 6.60 -0.28
C GLN A 80 14.71 6.60 1.23
N ALA A 81 14.06 7.62 1.79
CA ALA A 81 13.76 7.72 3.22
C ALA A 81 12.54 6.89 3.67
N ASP A 82 11.96 6.09 2.77
CA ASP A 82 10.79 5.25 3.00
C ASP A 82 9.56 6.01 3.53
N ILE A 83 9.36 7.25 3.05
CA ILE A 83 8.20 8.08 3.40
C ILE A 83 7.00 7.66 2.55
N TRP A 84 7.12 7.78 1.22
CA TRP A 84 6.00 7.46 0.32
C TRP A 84 5.81 5.96 0.14
N SER A 85 6.89 5.18 0.18
CA SER A 85 6.82 3.72 0.07
C SER A 85 6.20 3.05 1.30
N ASP A 86 6.42 3.58 2.51
CA ASP A 86 5.72 3.11 3.71
C ASP A 86 4.22 3.41 3.65
N GLN A 87 3.84 4.63 3.25
CA GLN A 87 2.44 4.99 3.10
C GLN A 87 1.74 4.10 2.07
N LEU A 88 2.36 3.92 0.90
CA LEU A 88 1.81 3.06 -0.16
C LEU A 88 1.73 1.59 0.29
N ARG A 89 2.77 1.08 0.96
CA ARG A 89 2.78 -0.27 1.53
C ARG A 89 1.66 -0.48 2.54
N LYS A 90 1.44 0.48 3.46
CA LYS A 90 0.34 0.44 4.44
C LYS A 90 -1.02 0.45 3.75
N ASN A 91 -1.20 1.33 2.76
CA ASN A 91 -2.46 1.42 2.01
C ASN A 91 -2.79 0.10 1.30
N PHE A 92 -1.82 -0.52 0.62
CA PHE A 92 -2.03 -1.81 -0.04
C PHE A 92 -2.34 -2.96 0.95
N GLN A 93 -1.68 -2.98 2.11
CA GLN A 93 -1.96 -3.98 3.15
C GLN A 93 -3.33 -3.79 3.81
N GLN A 94 -3.91 -2.60 3.74
CA GLN A 94 -5.22 -2.28 4.29
C GLN A 94 -6.38 -2.49 3.31
N LEU A 95 -6.12 -2.87 2.05
CA LEU A 95 -7.19 -3.10 1.06
C LEU A 95 -8.10 -4.28 1.41
N SER A 96 -7.61 -5.25 2.18
CA SER A 96 -8.41 -6.38 2.68
C SER A 96 -7.80 -6.89 4.00
N PRO A 97 -8.63 -7.36 4.97
CA PRO A 97 -8.17 -7.70 6.33
C PRO A 97 -7.02 -8.72 6.41
N ASN A 98 -6.86 -9.55 5.38
CA ASN A 98 -5.89 -10.65 5.38
C ASN A 98 -4.65 -10.38 4.51
N LEU A 99 -4.46 -9.14 4.05
CA LEU A 99 -3.29 -8.80 3.23
C LEU A 99 -2.09 -8.45 4.08
N ASN A 100 -1.05 -9.27 4.00
CA ASN A 100 0.26 -8.96 4.56
C ASN A 100 1.36 -9.37 3.58
N GLY A 101 1.88 -8.38 2.85
CA GLY A 101 2.99 -8.58 1.90
C GLY A 101 4.39 -8.53 2.54
N GLY A 102 4.49 -8.31 3.86
CA GLY A 102 5.75 -7.99 4.53
C GLY A 102 6.34 -6.67 4.04
N ARG A 103 7.63 -6.45 4.32
CA ARG A 103 8.37 -5.24 3.90
C ARG A 103 9.02 -5.36 2.53
N GLY A 104 9.22 -6.57 2.03
CA GLY A 104 9.89 -6.81 0.74
C GLY A 104 11.39 -6.53 0.79
N PHE A 105 11.93 -6.00 -0.30
CA PHE A 105 13.34 -5.62 -0.42
C PHE A 105 13.61 -4.33 0.38
N LEU A 106 14.51 -4.39 1.35
CA LEU A 106 14.84 -3.25 2.21
C LEU A 106 16.14 -2.59 1.76
N PHE A 107 16.14 -1.26 1.74
CA PHE A 107 17.36 -0.48 1.55
C PHE A 107 18.27 -0.64 2.79
N PRO A 108 19.60 -0.76 2.63
CA PRO A 108 20.49 -1.11 3.73
C PRO A 108 20.80 0.04 4.71
N TYR A 109 20.27 1.24 4.50
CA TYR A 109 20.33 2.39 5.40
C TYR A 109 21.66 2.61 6.17
N LYS A 110 21.67 2.45 7.50
CA LYS A 110 22.86 2.61 8.35
C LYS A 110 24.07 1.82 7.84
N LEU A 111 23.88 0.62 7.29
CA LEU A 111 24.95 -0.17 6.69
C LEU A 111 25.59 0.54 5.49
N ALA A 112 24.80 1.29 4.71
CA ALA A 112 25.28 2.15 3.63
C ALA A 112 25.62 3.58 4.10
N LYS A 113 25.79 3.81 5.41
CA LYS A 113 26.12 5.12 6.02
C LYS A 113 25.11 6.20 5.61
N THR A 114 23.81 5.88 5.66
CA THR A 114 22.71 6.83 5.43
C THR A 114 21.66 6.76 6.54
N ASN A 115 20.83 7.80 6.62
CA ASN A 115 19.74 7.87 7.58
C ASN A 115 18.71 6.76 7.38
N ASN A 116 18.26 6.15 8.47
CA ASN A 116 17.16 5.18 8.53
C ASN A 116 15.79 5.89 8.59
N PRO A 117 14.71 5.20 8.17
CA PRO A 117 13.35 5.57 8.54
C PRO A 117 13.14 5.45 10.05
N TYR A 118 12.25 6.26 10.63
CA TYR A 118 12.11 6.36 12.09
C TYR A 118 11.54 5.10 12.78
N TYR A 119 10.84 4.24 12.03
CA TYR A 119 10.06 3.12 12.56
C TYR A 119 10.77 1.77 12.50
N TYR A 120 12.02 1.72 12.05
CA TYR A 120 12.84 0.50 12.18
C TYR A 120 14.33 0.81 12.12
N ASP A 121 15.12 -0.09 12.69
CA ASP A 121 16.57 0.03 12.70
C ASP A 121 17.27 -1.09 11.92
N VAL A 122 18.45 -0.78 11.39
CA VAL A 122 19.34 -1.76 10.73
C VAL A 122 20.58 -1.93 11.60
N SER A 123 20.72 -3.10 12.20
CA SER A 123 21.97 -3.54 12.84
C SER A 123 22.78 -4.40 11.87
N TYR A 124 24.10 -4.27 11.91
CA TYR A 124 25.01 -5.00 11.04
C TYR A 124 26.35 -5.22 11.72
N THR A 125 27.11 -6.19 11.24
CA THR A 125 28.49 -6.46 11.66
C THR A 125 29.45 -6.21 10.49
N GLY A 126 30.73 -6.03 10.81
CA GLY A 126 31.77 -5.74 9.83
C GLY A 126 31.78 -4.28 9.36
N GLU A 127 32.76 -3.96 8.51
CA GLU A 127 32.94 -2.64 7.92
C GLU A 127 32.29 -2.57 6.55
N TRP A 128 31.38 -1.62 6.37
CA TRP A 128 30.65 -1.42 5.12
C TRP A 128 30.90 -0.02 4.56
N ASN A 129 31.06 0.06 3.24
CA ASN A 129 31.24 1.32 2.52
C ASN A 129 30.05 1.55 1.58
N GLY A 130 29.31 2.62 1.84
CA GLY A 130 28.17 3.02 1.02
C GLY A 130 28.61 3.91 -0.14
N TYR A 131 28.23 3.52 -1.36
CA TYR A 131 28.45 4.32 -2.57
C TYR A 131 27.11 4.65 -3.23
N ARG A 132 27.02 5.78 -3.93
CA ARG A 132 25.79 6.26 -4.58
C ARG A 132 26.14 6.82 -5.95
N ASN A 133 25.32 6.50 -6.94
CA ASN A 133 25.46 7.03 -8.30
C ASN A 133 25.00 8.50 -8.42
N SER A 134 24.27 9.01 -7.44
CA SER A 134 23.76 10.39 -7.41
C SER A 134 24.77 11.43 -6.93
N VAL A 135 26.00 11.03 -6.55
CA VAL A 135 27.05 11.96 -6.10
C VAL A 135 28.37 11.68 -6.80
N SER A 136 29.01 12.73 -7.33
CA SER A 136 30.27 12.63 -8.08
C SER A 136 31.46 12.19 -7.22
N LYS A 137 31.41 12.43 -5.90
CA LYS A 137 32.47 12.08 -4.96
C LYS A 137 32.60 10.57 -4.72
N HIS A 138 31.57 9.78 -5.03
CA HIS A 138 31.61 8.33 -4.83
C HIS A 138 32.16 7.67 -6.10
N LYS A 139 33.28 6.97 -5.93
CA LYS A 139 33.86 6.10 -6.97
C LYS A 139 33.96 4.69 -6.39
N ALA A 140 33.27 3.75 -7.02
CA ALA A 140 33.33 2.34 -6.69
C ALA A 140 33.59 1.55 -7.96
N ILE A 141 34.37 0.48 -7.85
CA ILE A 141 34.49 -0.50 -8.91
C ILE A 141 33.23 -1.36 -8.80
N TRP A 142 32.33 -1.24 -9.78
CA TRP A 142 31.15 -2.08 -9.84
C TRP A 142 31.55 -3.44 -10.41
N GLY A 143 31.28 -4.53 -9.68
CA GLY A 143 31.66 -5.89 -10.04
C GLY A 143 31.53 -6.83 -8.85
#